data_AF-A0A527XQG0-F1
#
_entry.id   AF-A0A527XQG0-F1
#
_cell.length_a   1.000
_cell.length_b   1.000
_cell.length_c   1.000
_cell.angle_alpha   90.00
_cell.angle_beta   90.00
_cell.angle_gamma   90.00
#
_symmetry.space_group_name_H-M   'P 1'
#
loop_
_entity.id
_entity.type
_entity.pdbx_description
1 polymer ?
#
loop_
_entity_poly.entity_id
_entity_poly.type
_entity_poly.pdbx_seq_one_letter_code
_entity_poly.pdbx_strand_id
1 'polypeptide(L)'
;VLVEGSHSAHLYTVLSGWAFRYKLLPDGRRQILNFSMPGDLIGLQGSLMGEMQHSVEALSPMLLCVFEREQLQELYRNHPGLAYDITWIASREERMLDENLL
;
A
#
# COMPACT_ATOMS: atom_id res chain seq x y z
N VAL A 1 -0.21 -4.49 9.60
CA VAL A 1 0.00 -3.09 9.14
C VAL A 1 -1.32 -2.51 8.67
N LEU A 2 -1.97 -3.13 7.68
CA LEU A 2 -3.32 -2.75 7.20
C LEU A 2 -4.19 -3.97 7.03
N VAL A 3 -5.51 -3.80 7.11
CA VAL A 3 -6.51 -4.87 6.96
C VAL A 3 -7.42 -4.57 5.78
N GLU A 4 -7.75 -5.61 5.01
CA GLU A 4 -8.73 -5.55 3.92
C GLU A 4 -10.09 -5.03 4.40
N GLY A 5 -10.78 -4.23 3.58
CA GLY A 5 -12.04 -3.56 3.90
C GLY A 5 -11.92 -2.39 4.87
N SER A 6 -10.73 -2.15 5.45
CA SER A 6 -10.53 -1.00 6.34
C SER A 6 -10.39 0.31 5.57
N HIS A 7 -10.89 1.39 6.18
CA HIS A 7 -10.67 2.76 5.73
C HIS A 7 -9.49 3.33 6.53
N SER A 8 -8.27 3.11 6.06
CA SER A 8 -7.08 3.66 6.72
C SER A 8 -6.96 5.16 6.47
N ALA A 9 -6.88 5.99 7.52
CA ALA A 9 -6.56 7.41 7.37
C ALA A 9 -5.09 7.67 7.01
N HIS A 10 -4.24 6.64 7.00
CA HIS A 10 -2.80 6.75 6.88
C HIS A 10 -2.23 6.04 5.65
N LEU A 11 -1.12 6.60 5.15
CA LEU A 11 -0.20 6.04 4.18
C LEU A 11 1.13 5.76 4.87
N TYR A 12 1.86 4.77 4.40
CA TYR A 12 3.13 4.39 4.99
C TYR A 12 4.21 4.24 3.93
N THR A 13 5.42 4.67 4.24
CA THR A 13 6.63 4.27 3.52
C THR A 13 7.42 3.30 4.37
N VAL A 14 7.85 2.19 3.80
CA VAL A 14 8.72 1.24 4.49
C VAL A 14 10.13 1.83 4.57
N LEU A 15 10.65 2.02 5.78
CA LEU A 15 12.03 2.46 6.02
C LEU A 15 12.96 1.27 6.31
N SER A 16 12.45 0.24 7.00
CA SER A 16 13.17 -1.01 7.23
C SER A 16 12.21 -2.18 7.46
N GLY A 17 12.73 -3.41 7.29
CA GLY A 17 11.94 -4.63 7.48
C GLY A 17 11.18 -5.04 6.21
N TRP A 18 10.39 -6.10 6.34
CA TRP A 18 9.67 -6.73 5.23
C TRP A 18 8.23 -6.96 5.65
N ALA A 19 7.30 -6.79 4.70
CA ALA A 19 5.91 -7.19 4.83
C ALA A 19 5.49 -8.01 3.62
N PHE A 20 4.35 -8.69 3.76
CA PHE A 20 3.65 -9.29 2.62
C PHE A 20 2.22 -8.77 2.56
N ARG A 21 1.72 -8.68 1.34
CA ARG A 21 0.35 -8.31 1.03
C ARG A 21 -0.43 -9.57 0.68
N TYR A 22 -1.66 -9.67 1.17
CA TYR A 22 -2.47 -10.85 0.94
C TYR A 22 -3.96 -10.54 0.90
N LYS A 23 -4.68 -11.39 0.16
CA LYS A 23 -6.14 -11.54 0.26
C LYS A 23 -6.49 -12.81 1.03
N LEU A 24 -7.58 -12.78 1.77
CA LEU A 24 -8.18 -13.99 2.34
C LEU A 24 -9.07 -14.65 1.29
N LEU A 25 -8.85 -15.94 1.05
CA LEU A 25 -9.72 -16.75 0.23
C LEU A 25 -10.93 -17.23 1.04
N PRO A 26 -12.05 -17.61 0.40
CA PRO A 26 -13.24 -18.11 1.10
C PRO A 26 -12.98 -19.33 2.00
N ASP A 27 -11.93 -20.11 1.69
CA ASP A 27 -11.50 -21.28 2.48
C ASP A 27 -10.56 -20.91 3.66
N GLY A 28 -10.32 -19.62 3.88
CA GLY A 28 -9.47 -19.10 4.96
C GLY A 28 -7.97 -19.07 4.64
N ARG A 29 -7.53 -19.55 3.48
CA ARG A 29 -6.13 -19.43 3.06
C ARG A 29 -5.79 -17.99 2.69
N ARG A 30 -4.51 -17.66 2.79
CA ARG A 30 -3.97 -16.37 2.35
C ARG A 30 -3.33 -16.54 0.97
N GLN A 31 -3.81 -15.80 -0.01
CA GLN A 31 -3.11 -15.65 -1.28
C GLN A 31 -2.13 -14.48 -1.14
N ILE A 32 -0.83 -14.79 -1.19
CA ILE A 32 0.22 -13.77 -1.16
C ILE A 32 0.27 -13.09 -2.53
N LEU A 33 0.07 -11.78 -2.55
CA LEU A 33 0.02 -10.99 -3.78
C LEU A 33 1.38 -10.38 -4.11
N ASN A 34 2.03 -9.78 -3.11
CA ASN A 34 3.38 -9.23 -3.24
C ASN A 34 4.08 -9.07 -1.88
N PHE A 35 5.34 -8.64 -1.91
CA PHE A 35 6.11 -8.26 -0.74
C PHE A 35 6.37 -6.76 -0.75
N SER A 36 6.43 -6.16 0.43
CA SER A 36 6.81 -4.75 0.62
C SER A 36 8.15 -4.66 1.34
N MET A 37 9.07 -3.90 0.75
CA MET A 37 10.46 -3.71 1.14
C MET A 37 10.77 -2.21 1.34
N PRO A 38 11.94 -1.85 1.90
CA PRO A 38 12.32 -0.45 2.08
C PRO A 38 12.24 0.35 0.77
N GLY A 39 11.53 1.49 0.82
CA GLY A 39 11.20 2.32 -0.34
C GLY A 39 9.76 2.17 -0.84
N ASP A 40 9.06 1.08 -0.48
CA ASP A 40 7.69 0.84 -0.95
C ASP A 40 6.65 1.66 -0.17
N LEU A 41 5.55 1.99 -0.87
CA LEU A 41 4.38 2.66 -0.31
C LEU A 41 3.28 1.66 0.03
N ILE A 42 2.74 1.74 1.24
CA ILE A 42 1.65 0.91 1.74
C ILE A 42 0.41 1.80 1.98
N GLY A 43 -0.74 1.37 1.48
CA GLY A 43 -2.04 2.03 1.71
C GLY A 43 -2.47 3.05 0.67
N LEU A 44 -1.65 3.31 -0.36
CA LEU A 44 -1.93 4.30 -1.41
C LEU A 44 -3.20 3.98 -2.22
N GLN A 45 -3.45 2.70 -2.51
CA GLN A 45 -4.63 2.28 -3.27
C GLN A 45 -5.93 2.57 -2.53
N GLY A 46 -5.95 2.36 -1.21
CA GLY A 46 -7.10 2.71 -0.39
C GLY A 46 -7.41 4.21 -0.39
N SER A 47 -6.44 5.07 -0.72
CA SER A 47 -6.68 6.51 -0.86
C SER A 47 -7.42 6.89 -2.14
N LEU A 48 -7.29 6.08 -3.19
CA LEU A 48 -7.91 6.29 -4.49
C LEU A 48 -9.25 5.54 -4.61
N MET A 49 -9.34 4.34 -4.03
CA MET A 49 -10.50 3.44 -4.16
C MET A 49 -11.46 3.46 -2.96
N GLY A 50 -11.18 4.26 -1.93
CA GLY A 50 -12.04 4.40 -0.74
C GLY A 50 -11.77 3.35 0.35
N GLU A 51 -11.45 2.11 -0.02
CA GLU A 51 -11.17 1.02 0.92
C GLU A 51 -9.92 0.21 0.54
N MET A 52 -9.35 -0.50 1.52
CA MET A 52 -8.22 -1.41 1.30
C MET A 52 -8.68 -2.71 0.63
N GLN A 53 -8.18 -3.00 -0.56
CA GLN A 53 -8.51 -4.22 -1.32
C GLN A 53 -7.74 -5.47 -0.87
N HIS A 54 -6.87 -5.36 0.12
CA HIS A 54 -6.06 -6.47 0.65
C HIS A 54 -5.46 -6.06 1.99
N SER A 55 -4.99 -7.05 2.74
CA SER A 55 -4.27 -6.85 3.99
C SER A 55 -2.77 -6.75 3.77
N VAL A 56 -2.06 -6.10 4.70
CA VAL A 56 -0.60 -6.05 4.75
C VAL A 56 -0.13 -6.40 6.15
N GLU A 57 0.71 -7.43 6.25
CA GLU A 57 1.23 -7.95 7.51
C GLU A 57 2.75 -7.93 7.52
N ALA A 58 3.33 -7.55 8.65
CA ALA A 58 4.77 -7.50 8.81
C ALA A 58 5.33 -8.93 8.90
N LEU A 59 6.35 -9.21 8.10
CA LEU A 59 7.10 -10.47 8.12
C LEU A 59 8.28 -10.42 9.09
N SER A 60 8.81 -9.22 9.33
CA SER A 60 9.91 -8.94 10.26
C SER A 60 9.62 -7.65 11.02
N PRO A 61 10.41 -7.30 12.06
CA PRO A 61 10.31 -5.98 12.68
C PRO A 61 10.47 -4.87 11.63
N MET A 62 9.49 -3.97 11.56
CA MET A 62 9.45 -2.90 10.56
C MET A 62 9.56 -1.52 11.19
N LEU A 63 10.20 -0.61 10.45
CA LEU A 63 10.13 0.82 10.67
C LEU A 63 9.34 1.45 9.52
N LEU A 64 8.30 2.20 9.84
CA LEU A 64 7.42 2.84 8.88
C LEU A 64 7.42 4.35 9.09
N CYS A 65 7.53 5.11 8.00
CA CYS A 65 7.17 6.53 8.00
C CYS A 65 5.66 6.64 7.75
N VAL A 66 4.95 7.44 8.53
CA VAL A 66 3.48 7.55 8.47
C VAL A 66 3.10 8.94 7.95
N PHE A 67 2.16 8.97 7.01
CA PHE A 67 1.59 10.19 6.47
C PHE A 67 0.07 10.16 6.60
N GLU A 68 -0.53 11.31 6.89
CA GLU A 68 -1.98 11.46 6.80
C GLU A 68 -2.39 11.49 5.32
N ARG A 69 -3.38 10.67 4.99
CA ARG A 69 -3.89 10.57 3.61
C ARG A 69 -4.41 11.89 3.09
N GLU A 70 -5.03 12.70 3.96
CA GLU A 70 -5.61 13.99 3.58
C GLU A 70 -4.55 14.98 3.08
N GLN A 71 -3.31 14.85 3.57
CA GLN A 71 -2.18 15.69 3.15
C GLN A 71 -1.65 15.32 1.76
N LEU A 72 -2.01 14.14 1.22
CA LEU A 72 -1.55 13.72 -0.12
C LEU A 72 -2.06 14.66 -1.21
N GLN A 73 -3.28 15.17 -1.08
CA GLN A 73 -3.87 16.12 -2.03
C GLN A 73 -3.10 17.45 -2.06
N GLU A 74 -2.72 17.94 -0.88
CA GLU A 74 -1.92 19.15 -0.77
C GLU A 74 -0.50 18.94 -1.33
N LEU A 75 0.11 17.78 -1.04
CA LEU A 75 1.39 17.40 -1.61
C LEU A 75 1.34 17.36 -3.14
N TYR A 76 0.27 16.79 -3.71
CA TYR A 76 0.09 16.71 -5.16
C TYR A 76 -0.03 18.10 -5.79
N ARG A 77 -0.74 19.02 -5.12
CA ARG A 77 -0.92 20.40 -5.57
C ARG A 77 0.37 21.21 -5.50
N ASN A 78 1.12 21.08 -4.41
CA ASN A 78 2.29 21.90 -4.13
C ASN A 78 3.58 21.34 -4.76
N HIS A 79 3.64 20.04 -5.05
CA HIS A 79 4.82 19.36 -5.59
C HIS A 79 4.48 18.43 -6.77
N PRO A 80 4.16 18.97 -7.97
CA PRO A 80 3.70 18.17 -9.11
C PRO A 80 4.70 17.11 -9.58
N GLY A 81 6.00 17.37 -9.48
CA GLY A 81 7.03 16.36 -9.83
C GLY A 81 6.95 15.13 -8.92
N LEU A 82 6.86 15.36 -7.60
CA LEU A 82 6.70 14.27 -6.63
C LEU A 82 5.35 13.57 -6.79
N ALA A 83 4.29 14.31 -7.15
CA ALA A 83 2.98 13.73 -7.45
C ALA A 83 3.05 12.72 -8.61
N TYR A 84 3.80 13.05 -9.66
CA TYR A 84 4.02 12.15 -10.79
C TYR A 84 4.77 10.89 -10.36
N ASP A 85 5.84 11.04 -9.57
CA ASP A 85 6.63 9.91 -9.07
C ASP A 85 5.79 8.96 -8.20
N ILE A 86 4.98 9.51 -7.29
CA ILE A 86 4.08 8.72 -6.43
C ILE A 86 3.03 7.99 -7.29
N THR A 87 2.45 8.68 -8.28
CA THR A 87 1.46 8.08 -9.19
C THR A 87 2.06 6.95 -10.03
N TRP A 88 3.31 7.12 -10.48
CA TRP A 88 4.07 6.10 -11.20
C TRP A 88 4.31 4.86 -10.33
N ILE A 89 4.73 5.05 -9.07
CA ILE A 89 4.88 3.95 -8.11
C ILE A 89 3.56 3.23 -7.89
N ALA A 90 2.46 3.96 -7.68
CA ALA A 90 1.13 3.40 -7.49
C ALA A 90 0.71 2.51 -8.67
N SER A 91 0.91 3.01 -9.89
CA SER A 91 0.51 2.32 -11.13
C SER A 91 1.29 1.03 -11.33
N ARG A 92 2.57 1.02 -10.95
CA ARG A 92 3.40 -0.19 -11.02
C ARG A 92 2.98 -1.24 -10.00
N GLU A 93 2.64 -0.81 -8.78
CA GLU A 93 2.13 -1.71 -7.74
C GLU A 93 0.80 -2.35 -8.15
N GLU A 94 -0.16 -1.58 -8.68
CA GLU A 94 -1.44 -2.12 -9.19
C GLU A 94 -1.21 -3.21 -10.24
N ARG A 95 -0.32 -2.95 -11.21
CA ARG A 95 0.00 -3.93 -12.25
C ARG A 95 0.55 -5.24 -11.70
N MET A 96 1.41 -5.18 -10.68
CA MET A 96 1.95 -6.37 -10.04
C MET A 96 0.86 -7.17 -9.31
N LEU A 97 -0.17 -6.51 -8.79
CA LEU A 97 -1.28 -7.18 -8.12
C LEU A 97 -2.21 -7.84 -9.13
N ASP A 98 -2.55 -7.16 -10.21
CA ASP A 98 -3.37 -7.72 -11.30
C ASP A 98 -2.75 -8.99 -11.90
N GLU A 99 -1.42 -9.05 -12.03
CA GLU A 99 -0.72 -10.24 -12.53
C GLU A 99 -0.79 -11.45 -11.57
N ASN A 100 -1.07 -11.22 -10.28
CA ASN A 100 -1.07 -12.26 -9.24
C ASN A 100 -2.48 -12.58 -8.69
N LEU A 101 -3.51 -11.85 -9.13
CA LEU A 101 -4.91 -12.15 -8.84
C LEU A 101 -5.37 -13.29 -9.76
N LEU A 102 -5.98 -14.33 -9.17
CA LEU A 102 -6.54 -15.48 -9.88
C LEU A 102 -7.98 -15.22 -10.31
#